data_AF-A0AAD4HS45-F1
#
_entry.id   AF-A0AAD4HS45-F1
#
_cell.length_a   1.000
_cell.length_b   1.000
_cell.length_c   1.000
_cell.angle_alpha   90.00
_cell.angle_beta   90.00
_cell.angle_gamma   90.00
#
_symmetry.space_group_name_H-M   'P 1'
#
loop_
_entity.id
_entity.type
_entity.pdbx_description
1 polymer ?
#
loop_
_entity_poly.entity_id
_entity_poly.type
_entity_poly.pdbx_seq_one_letter_code
_entity_poly.pdbx_strand_id
1 'polypeptide(L)'
;MHPKYKTAEERREARLKTKKESYAHRRVQEQAKSRTRWRHRRGAAMNTQDLLQRLDDLWLDLGYRGSTLQYEFLEAHGLSIVMEVDREGWDSVKPQCDARLAEVKILLQQVSDLRTAACDASGPLTDQLRDRIVSAVDTVGLHVRALEELLSLMDIGVDTYFDALQYGSLVWQGPK
;
A
#
# COMPACT_ATOMS: atom_id res chain seq x y z
N MET A 1 -21.28 -34.86 -44.14
CA MET A 1 -21.03 -34.26 -42.81
C MET A 1 -21.26 -35.31 -41.74
N HIS A 2 -20.23 -35.74 -41.02
CA HIS A 2 -20.43 -36.62 -39.86
C HIS A 2 -21.04 -35.84 -38.69
N PRO A 3 -22.01 -36.40 -37.95
CA PRO A 3 -22.53 -35.75 -36.75
C PRO A 3 -21.42 -35.63 -35.70
N LYS A 4 -21.26 -34.42 -35.14
CA LYS A 4 -20.23 -34.05 -34.16
C LYS A 4 -20.33 -34.84 -32.83
N TYR A 5 -21.47 -35.49 -32.57
CA TYR A 5 -21.74 -36.33 -31.41
C TYR A 5 -22.47 -37.58 -31.88
N LYS A 6 -22.02 -38.76 -31.42
CA LYS A 6 -22.48 -40.08 -31.86
C LYS A 6 -23.65 -40.59 -31.03
N THR A 7 -23.73 -40.25 -29.75
CA THR A 7 -24.79 -40.75 -28.85
C THR A 7 -25.75 -39.65 -28.38
N ALA A 8 -26.92 -40.05 -27.88
CA ALA A 8 -27.87 -39.13 -27.26
C ALA A 8 -27.32 -38.56 -25.93
N GLU A 9 -26.54 -39.35 -25.20
CA GLU A 9 -25.87 -38.94 -23.96
C GLU A 9 -24.79 -37.89 -24.22
N GLU A 10 -23.92 -38.10 -25.22
CA GLU A 10 -22.91 -37.12 -25.62
C GLU A 10 -23.54 -35.76 -26.00
N ARG A 11 -24.69 -35.79 -26.70
CA ARG A 11 -25.43 -34.57 -27.03
C ARG A 11 -26.01 -33.88 -25.79
N ARG A 12 -26.44 -34.65 -24.79
CA ARG A 12 -26.98 -34.11 -23.52
C ARG A 12 -25.89 -33.48 -22.67
N GLU A 13 -24.74 -34.14 -22.55
CA GLU A 13 -23.58 -33.62 -21.82
C GLU A 13 -23.01 -32.35 -22.46
N ALA A 14 -22.87 -32.34 -23.79
CA ALA A 14 -22.44 -31.17 -24.52
C ALA A 14 -23.38 -29.98 -24.27
N ARG A 15 -24.70 -30.19 -24.33
CA ARG A 15 -25.71 -29.16 -24.03
C ARG A 15 -25.59 -28.63 -22.59
N LEU A 16 -25.35 -29.51 -21.61
CA LEU A 16 -25.18 -29.11 -20.22
C LEU A 16 -23.91 -28.28 -20.01
N LYS A 17 -22.80 -28.65 -20.66
CA LYS A 17 -21.54 -27.91 -20.60
C LYS A 17 -21.69 -26.51 -21.20
N THR A 18 -22.22 -26.41 -22.41
CA THR A 18 -22.46 -25.10 -23.06
C THR A 18 -23.45 -24.25 -22.26
N LYS A 19 -24.46 -24.86 -21.64
CA LYS A 19 -25.40 -24.15 -20.76
C LYS A 19 -24.68 -23.61 -19.52
N LYS A 20 -23.86 -24.41 -18.83
CA LYS A 20 -23.07 -23.96 -17.67
C LYS A 20 -22.15 -22.79 -18.03
N GLU A 21 -21.43 -22.88 -19.13
CA GLU A 21 -20.55 -21.81 -19.62
C GLU A 21 -21.33 -20.53 -19.93
N SER A 22 -22.48 -20.66 -20.61
CA SER A 22 -23.38 -19.54 -20.89
C SER A 22 -23.92 -18.86 -19.62
N TYR A 23 -24.31 -19.64 -18.60
CA TYR A 23 -24.75 -19.11 -17.31
C TYR A 23 -23.62 -18.40 -16.56
N ALA A 24 -22.41 -18.97 -16.56
CA ALA A 24 -21.25 -18.34 -15.94
C ALA A 24 -20.95 -16.98 -16.59
N HIS A 25 -20.93 -16.92 -17.93
CA HIS A 25 -20.72 -15.69 -18.67
C HIS A 25 -21.82 -14.65 -18.41
N ARG A 26 -23.08 -15.08 -18.37
CA ARG A 26 -24.23 -14.21 -18.07
C ARG A 26 -24.18 -13.66 -16.64
N ARG A 27 -23.74 -14.46 -15.67
CA ARG A 27 -23.55 -14.03 -14.27
C ARG A 27 -22.48 -12.94 -14.15
N VAL A 28 -21.36 -13.10 -14.85
CA VAL A 28 -20.29 -12.07 -14.91
C VAL A 28 -20.80 -10.78 -15.54
N GLN A 29 -21.55 -10.87 -16.65
CA GLN A 29 -22.15 -9.70 -17.29
C GLN A 29 -23.18 -8.99 -16.41
N GLU A 30 -24.05 -9.73 -15.71
CA GLU A 30 -25.02 -9.12 -14.80
C GLU A 30 -24.36 -8.51 -13.55
N GLN A 31 -23.28 -9.12 -13.04
CA GLN A 31 -22.45 -8.49 -12.00
C GLN A 31 -21.81 -7.19 -12.49
N ALA A 32 -21.27 -7.17 -13.71
CA ALA A 32 -20.70 -5.98 -14.31
C ALA A 32 -21.78 -4.89 -14.51
N LYS A 33 -22.96 -5.22 -15.04
CA LYS A 33 -24.08 -4.27 -15.19
C LYS A 33 -24.60 -3.76 -13.86
N SER A 34 -24.73 -4.63 -12.85
CA SER A 34 -25.12 -4.24 -11.49
C SER A 34 -24.10 -3.26 -10.91
N ARG A 35 -22.80 -3.56 -11.04
CA ARG A 35 -21.70 -2.66 -10.67
C ARG A 35 -21.77 -1.32 -11.41
N THR A 36 -22.01 -1.30 -12.71
CA THR A 36 -22.15 -0.06 -13.48
C THR A 36 -23.36 0.78 -13.02
N ARG A 37 -24.52 0.15 -12.82
CA ARG A 37 -25.72 0.84 -12.31
C ARG A 37 -25.52 1.38 -10.90
N TRP A 38 -24.75 0.68 -10.07
CA TRP A 38 -24.44 1.11 -8.71
C TRP A 38 -23.36 2.20 -8.69
N ARG A 39 -22.34 2.13 -9.57
CA ARG A 39 -21.34 3.21 -9.81
C ARG A 39 -21.99 4.54 -10.16
N HIS A 40 -23.17 4.53 -10.79
CA HIS A 40 -23.94 5.73 -11.11
C HIS A 40 -24.79 6.27 -9.94
N ARG A 41 -24.83 5.61 -8.77
CA ARG A 41 -25.51 6.16 -7.58
C ARG A 41 -24.60 7.15 -6.86
N ARG A 42 -25.13 8.35 -6.58
CA ARG A 42 -24.41 9.51 -5.98
C ARG A 42 -23.55 9.19 -4.75
N GLY A 43 -23.90 8.21 -3.92
CA GLY A 43 -23.14 7.87 -2.70
C GLY A 43 -21.78 7.20 -2.96
N ALA A 44 -21.62 6.50 -4.08
CA ALA A 44 -20.40 5.78 -4.44
C ALA A 44 -19.22 6.74 -4.75
N ALA A 45 -19.52 7.83 -5.48
CA ALA A 45 -18.54 8.85 -5.82
C ALA A 45 -18.13 9.69 -4.60
N MET A 46 -19.10 10.09 -3.75
CA MET A 46 -18.82 10.83 -2.52
C MET A 46 -17.92 10.04 -1.56
N ASN A 47 -18.17 8.74 -1.41
CA ASN A 47 -17.35 7.90 -0.52
C ASN A 47 -15.91 7.76 -1.02
N THR A 48 -15.72 7.66 -2.34
CA THR A 48 -14.37 7.61 -2.94
C THR A 48 -13.64 8.95 -2.75
N GLN A 49 -14.34 10.08 -2.87
CA GLN A 49 -13.77 11.41 -2.69
C GLN A 49 -13.39 11.69 -1.23
N ASP A 50 -14.20 11.25 -0.26
CA ASP A 50 -13.88 11.35 1.18
C ASP A 50 -12.60 10.56 1.51
N LEU A 51 -12.46 9.34 0.98
CA LEU A 51 -11.26 8.53 1.17
C LEU A 51 -10.01 9.15 0.51
N LEU A 52 -10.16 9.79 -0.65
CA LEU A 52 -9.07 10.54 -1.30
C LEU A 52 -8.64 11.74 -0.44
N GLN A 53 -9.59 12.50 0.11
CA GLN A 53 -9.27 13.64 0.97
C GLN A 53 -8.52 13.21 2.23
N ARG A 54 -8.99 12.15 2.91
CA ARG A 54 -8.31 11.62 4.09
C ARG A 54 -6.89 11.14 3.77
N LEU A 55 -6.69 10.56 2.59
CA LEU A 55 -5.36 10.18 2.14
C LEU A 55 -4.47 11.41 1.91
N ASP A 56 -5.00 12.46 1.31
CA ASP A 56 -4.27 13.72 1.08
C ASP A 56 -3.89 14.40 2.41
N ASP A 57 -4.77 14.39 3.41
CA ASP A 57 -4.49 14.94 4.74
C ASP A 57 -3.35 14.15 5.44
N LEU A 58 -3.36 12.81 5.36
CA LEU A 58 -2.28 11.98 5.90
C LEU A 58 -0.93 12.21 5.21
N TRP A 59 -0.94 12.50 3.91
CA TRP A 59 0.29 12.81 3.17
C TRP A 59 0.88 14.16 3.57
N LEU A 60 0.04 15.14 3.89
CA LEU A 60 0.47 16.44 4.39
C LEU A 60 1.15 16.31 5.76
N ASP A 61 0.59 15.51 6.66
CA ASP A 61 1.18 15.24 7.99
C ASP A 61 2.56 14.59 7.89
N LEU A 62 2.79 13.74 6.87
CA LEU A 62 4.06 13.05 6.64
C LEU A 62 5.11 13.89 5.88
N GLY A 63 4.75 15.08 5.38
CA GLY A 63 5.64 15.91 4.55
C GLY A 63 6.04 15.24 3.23
N TYR A 64 5.24 14.30 2.71
CA TYR A 64 5.59 13.48 1.56
C TYR A 64 5.65 14.26 0.24
N ARG A 65 6.70 14.03 -0.55
CA ARG A 65 6.96 14.71 -1.84
C ARG A 65 7.03 13.80 -3.08
N GLY A 66 6.61 12.54 -3.00
CA GLY A 66 6.70 11.60 -4.13
C GLY A 66 7.90 10.66 -4.10
N SER A 67 7.88 9.65 -4.98
CA SER A 67 8.50 8.33 -4.81
C SER A 67 10.03 8.27 -4.88
N THR A 68 10.69 9.05 -5.74
CA THR A 68 12.16 8.97 -5.91
C THR A 68 12.92 9.68 -4.79
N LEU A 69 12.31 10.71 -4.22
CA LEU A 69 12.89 11.51 -3.13
C LEU A 69 12.80 10.82 -1.76
N GLN A 70 12.16 9.66 -1.65
CA GLN A 70 11.95 8.98 -0.37
C GLN A 70 13.24 8.39 0.20
N TYR A 71 14.03 7.68 -0.61
CA TYR A 71 15.27 7.07 -0.15
C TYR A 71 16.31 8.14 0.20
N GLU A 72 16.43 9.18 -0.63
CA GLU A 72 17.28 10.35 -0.36
C GLU A 72 16.86 11.08 0.92
N PHE A 73 15.54 11.22 1.14
CA PHE A 73 15.01 11.80 2.37
C PHE A 73 15.37 10.95 3.60
N LEU A 74 15.20 9.62 3.52
CA LEU A 74 15.53 8.71 4.62
C LEU A 74 17.03 8.72 4.92
N GLU A 75 17.88 8.79 3.90
CA GLU A 75 19.33 8.93 4.04
C GLU A 75 19.71 10.26 4.71
N ALA A 76 19.20 11.39 4.21
CA ALA A 76 19.43 12.70 4.80
C ALA A 76 18.93 12.77 6.25
N HIS A 77 17.79 12.14 6.53
CA HIS A 77 17.22 12.06 7.86
C HIS A 77 18.06 11.19 8.80
N GLY A 78 18.55 10.04 8.35
CA GLY A 78 19.46 9.18 9.10
C GLY A 78 20.77 9.90 9.45
N LEU A 79 21.37 10.62 8.49
CA LEU A 79 22.55 11.45 8.74
C LEU A 79 22.27 12.55 9.77
N SER A 80 21.11 13.21 9.69
CA SER A 80 20.73 14.23 10.67
C SER A 80 20.66 13.66 12.08
N ILE A 81 20.11 12.44 12.25
CA ILE A 81 20.04 11.78 13.55
C ILE A 81 21.45 11.45 14.06
N VAL A 82 22.34 10.91 13.22
CA VAL A 82 23.74 10.64 13.60
C VAL A 82 24.42 11.92 14.11
N MET A 83 24.27 13.04 13.39
CA MET A 83 24.82 14.33 13.81
C MET A 83 24.22 14.85 15.13
N GLU A 84 22.97 14.54 15.42
CA GLU A 84 22.31 14.89 16.68
C GLU A 84 22.84 14.02 17.82
N VAL A 85 23.04 12.73 17.58
CA VAL A 85 23.64 11.81 18.55
C VAL A 85 25.07 12.19 18.90
N ASP A 86 25.87 12.61 17.92
CA ASP A 86 27.23 13.11 18.16
C ASP A 86 27.24 14.35 19.07
N ARG A 87 26.17 15.15 19.02
CA ARG A 87 26.05 16.38 19.79
C ARG A 87 25.49 16.16 21.20
N GLU A 88 24.48 15.32 21.32
CA GLU A 88 23.64 15.23 22.53
C GLU A 88 23.70 13.86 23.21
N GLY A 89 24.27 12.85 22.54
CA GLY A 89 24.33 11.48 23.02
C GLY A 89 23.05 10.69 22.72
N TRP A 90 23.21 9.38 22.54
CA TRP A 90 22.10 8.51 22.11
C TRP A 90 20.97 8.47 23.12
N ASP A 91 21.27 8.46 24.41
CA ASP A 91 20.27 8.45 25.49
C ASP A 91 19.33 9.68 25.45
N SER A 92 19.80 10.82 24.92
CA SER A 92 18.99 12.04 24.73
C SER A 92 18.11 11.97 23.48
N VAL A 93 18.64 11.40 22.39
CA VAL A 93 17.98 11.38 21.07
C VAL A 93 17.00 10.22 20.94
N LYS A 94 17.29 9.08 21.58
CA LYS A 94 16.49 7.85 21.49
C LYS A 94 15.00 8.06 21.79
N PRO A 95 14.60 8.74 22.88
CA PRO A 95 13.17 8.94 23.18
C PRO A 95 12.41 9.67 22.07
N GLN A 96 13.07 10.59 21.35
CA GLN A 96 12.47 11.31 20.23
C GLN A 96 12.28 10.38 19.02
N CYS A 97 13.27 9.53 18.75
CA CYS A 97 13.19 8.52 17.70
C CYS A 97 12.09 7.47 18.00
N ASP A 98 11.97 7.03 19.25
CA ASP A 98 10.92 6.12 19.70
C ASP A 98 9.52 6.75 19.57
N ALA A 99 9.36 8.01 19.96
CA ALA A 99 8.11 8.75 19.82
C ALA A 99 7.72 8.87 18.34
N ARG A 100 8.67 9.23 17.48
CA ARG A 100 8.45 9.30 16.03
C ARG A 100 8.11 7.94 15.43
N LEU A 101 8.75 6.86 15.85
CA LEU A 101 8.40 5.51 15.42
C LEU A 101 6.94 5.18 15.79
N ALA A 102 6.50 5.55 17.00
CA ALA A 102 5.12 5.36 17.43
C ALA A 102 4.13 6.14 16.54
N GLU A 103 4.42 7.40 16.22
CA GLU A 103 3.61 8.22 15.32
C GLU A 103 3.51 7.61 13.91
N VAL A 104 4.63 7.19 13.33
CA VAL A 104 4.65 6.58 11.99
C VAL A 104 3.92 5.22 11.99
N LYS A 105 3.96 4.45 13.08
CA LYS A 105 3.16 3.22 13.24
C LYS A 105 1.67 3.50 13.29
N ILE A 106 1.24 4.57 13.97
CA ILE A 106 -0.17 5.01 13.97
C ILE A 106 -0.60 5.38 12.54
N LEU A 107 0.24 6.13 11.82
CA LEU A 107 -0.03 6.50 10.42
C LEU A 107 -0.13 5.25 9.53
N LEU A 108 0.75 4.25 9.71
CA LEU A 108 0.68 3.00 8.97
C LEU A 108 -0.65 2.27 9.22
N GLN A 109 -1.13 2.27 10.46
CA GLN A 109 -2.42 1.70 10.81
C GLN A 109 -3.56 2.46 10.12
N GLN A 110 -3.56 3.80 10.16
CA GLN A 110 -4.58 4.62 9.52
C GLN A 110 -4.63 4.41 8.01
N VAL A 111 -3.48 4.35 7.33
CA VAL A 111 -3.42 4.09 5.88
C VAL A 111 -3.86 2.64 5.57
N SER A 112 -3.57 1.68 6.45
CA SER A 112 -4.04 0.29 6.32
C SER A 112 -5.56 0.17 6.51
N ASP A 113 -6.13 0.95 7.43
CA ASP A 113 -7.58 1.04 7.63
C ASP A 113 -8.25 1.68 6.39
N LEU A 114 -7.65 2.73 5.83
CA LEU A 114 -8.09 3.33 4.57
C LEU A 114 -8.02 2.35 3.41
N ARG A 115 -6.99 1.50 3.35
CA ARG A 115 -6.89 0.42 2.35
C ARG A 115 -8.05 -0.55 2.47
N THR A 116 -8.38 -0.95 3.69
CA THR A 116 -9.51 -1.84 3.95
C THR A 116 -10.82 -1.18 3.51
N ALA A 117 -11.04 0.09 3.87
CA ALA A 117 -12.20 0.86 3.43
C ALA A 117 -12.26 1.03 1.89
N ALA A 118 -11.11 1.20 1.22
CA ALA A 118 -11.02 1.33 -0.24
C ALA A 118 -11.21 0.01 -0.99
N CYS A 119 -11.00 -1.14 -0.35
CA CYS A 119 -11.40 -2.44 -0.90
C CYS A 119 -12.92 -2.53 -1.06
N ASP A 120 -13.66 -2.01 -0.10
CA ASP A 120 -15.13 -1.96 -0.11
C ASP A 120 -15.67 -0.78 -0.94
N ALA A 121 -14.85 0.25 -1.18
CA ALA A 121 -15.19 1.33 -2.08
C ALA A 121 -15.37 0.84 -3.53
N SER A 122 -16.31 1.47 -4.23
CA SER A 122 -16.63 1.16 -5.62
C SER A 122 -17.22 2.40 -6.27
N GLY A 123 -16.64 2.88 -7.36
CA GLY A 123 -17.04 4.13 -7.99
C GLY A 123 -16.05 4.59 -9.07
N PRO A 124 -16.26 5.78 -9.65
CA PRO A 124 -15.23 6.47 -10.43
C PRO A 124 -14.00 6.71 -9.56
N LEU A 125 -12.79 6.62 -10.12
CA LEU A 125 -11.51 6.87 -9.44
C LEU A 125 -11.15 5.90 -8.31
N THR A 126 -11.93 4.84 -8.06
CA THR A 126 -11.59 3.83 -7.04
C THR A 126 -10.28 3.10 -7.35
N ASP A 127 -9.99 2.84 -8.63
CA ASP A 127 -8.73 2.21 -9.02
C ASP A 127 -7.54 3.14 -8.71
N GLN A 128 -7.67 4.44 -9.04
CA GLN A 128 -6.69 5.46 -8.64
C GLN A 128 -6.54 5.57 -7.11
N LEU A 129 -7.64 5.56 -6.36
CA LEU A 129 -7.61 5.57 -4.88
C LEU A 129 -6.83 4.36 -4.36
N ARG A 130 -7.08 3.16 -4.90
CA ARG A 130 -6.37 1.94 -4.49
C ARG A 130 -4.88 2.02 -4.80
N ASP A 131 -4.51 2.49 -6.00
CA ASP A 131 -3.11 2.64 -6.38
C ASP A 131 -2.39 3.64 -5.45
N ARG A 132 -3.04 4.78 -5.17
CA ARG A 132 -2.50 5.81 -4.26
C ARG A 132 -2.38 5.28 -2.82
N ILE A 133 -3.36 4.52 -2.34
CA ILE A 133 -3.30 3.92 -1.00
C ILE A 133 -2.21 2.86 -0.93
N VAL A 134 -2.07 2.00 -1.95
CA VAL A 134 -0.99 1.00 -1.98
C VAL A 134 0.37 1.71 -1.91
N SER A 135 0.58 2.74 -2.72
CA SER A 135 1.79 3.55 -2.65
C SER A 135 1.99 4.20 -1.27
N ALA A 136 0.92 4.64 -0.60
CA ALA A 136 0.99 5.20 0.74
C ALA A 136 1.37 4.14 1.78
N VAL A 137 0.75 2.96 1.76
CA VAL A 137 1.09 1.84 2.65
C VAL A 137 2.57 1.46 2.49
N ASP A 138 3.03 1.32 1.24
CA ASP A 138 4.41 0.95 0.95
C ASP A 138 5.40 2.01 1.44
N THR A 139 5.05 3.28 1.26
CA THR A 139 5.89 4.42 1.70
C THR A 139 5.94 4.48 3.23
N VAL A 140 4.80 4.53 3.91
CA VAL A 140 4.79 4.61 5.38
C VAL A 140 5.44 3.37 5.98
N GLY A 141 5.22 2.20 5.38
CA GLY A 141 5.89 0.96 5.77
C GLY A 141 7.42 1.03 5.61
N LEU A 142 7.92 1.74 4.58
CA LEU A 142 9.36 2.00 4.43
C LEU A 142 9.91 2.86 5.56
N HIS A 143 9.20 3.92 5.94
CA HIS A 143 9.60 4.79 7.07
C HIS A 143 9.62 4.02 8.40
N VAL A 144 8.62 3.16 8.66
CA VAL A 144 8.62 2.30 9.86
C VAL A 144 9.87 1.42 9.87
N ARG A 145 10.13 0.68 8.78
CA ARG A 145 11.31 -0.20 8.70
C ARG A 145 12.62 0.57 8.87
N ALA A 146 12.73 1.75 8.27
CA ALA A 146 13.92 2.59 8.38
C ALA A 146 14.17 3.07 9.82
N LEU A 147 13.13 3.50 10.53
CA LEU A 147 13.23 3.91 11.93
C LEU A 147 13.51 2.73 12.87
N GLU A 148 12.89 1.57 12.65
CA GLU A 148 13.16 0.36 13.43
C GLU A 148 14.60 -0.11 13.26
N GLU A 149 15.10 -0.12 12.02
CA GLU A 149 16.49 -0.49 11.71
C GLU A 149 17.48 0.53 12.29
N LEU A 150 17.20 1.83 12.18
CA LEU A 150 17.99 2.87 12.83
C LEU A 150 18.07 2.63 14.34
N LEU A 151 16.93 2.49 15.02
CA LEU A 151 16.90 2.27 16.48
C LEU A 151 17.69 1.02 16.86
N SER A 152 17.49 -0.08 16.13
CA SER A 152 18.18 -1.35 16.41
C SER A 152 19.69 -1.26 16.23
N LEU A 153 20.18 -0.53 15.22
CA LEU A 153 21.62 -0.40 14.96
C LEU A 153 22.26 0.62 15.90
N MET A 154 21.58 1.73 16.18
CA MET A 154 22.04 2.75 17.13
C MET A 154 22.14 2.22 18.57
N ASP A 155 21.27 1.29 18.96
CA ASP A 155 21.37 0.57 20.25
C ASP A 155 22.60 -0.33 20.35
N ILE A 156 23.18 -0.77 19.23
CA ILE A 156 24.47 -1.48 19.19
C ILE A 156 25.61 -0.46 19.25
N GLY A 157 25.49 0.61 18.47
CA GLY A 157 26.39 1.75 18.49
C GLY A 157 26.25 2.61 17.23
N VAL A 158 26.49 3.92 17.37
CA VAL A 158 26.34 4.91 16.31
C VAL A 158 27.15 4.55 15.05
N ASP A 159 28.40 4.11 15.25
CA ASP A 159 29.28 3.69 14.16
C ASP A 159 28.68 2.53 13.35
N THR A 160 27.94 1.63 14.00
CA THR A 160 27.28 0.49 13.32
C THR A 160 26.23 0.97 12.33
N TYR A 161 25.42 1.95 12.72
CA TYR A 161 24.41 2.52 11.83
C TYR A 161 25.08 3.35 10.72
N PHE A 162 26.08 4.15 11.06
CA PHE A 162 26.80 4.98 10.09
C PHE A 162 27.50 4.14 9.02
N ASP A 163 28.20 3.08 9.41
CA ASP A 163 28.81 2.13 8.48
C ASP A 163 27.75 1.50 7.56
N ALA A 164 26.64 1.02 8.14
CA ALA A 164 25.58 0.40 7.36
C ALA A 164 24.98 1.37 6.31
N LEU A 165 24.80 2.63 6.70
CA LEU A 165 24.34 3.71 5.82
C LEU A 165 25.33 3.96 4.68
N GLN A 166 26.61 4.11 5.00
CA GLN A 166 27.68 4.39 4.05
C GLN A 166 27.86 3.25 3.02
N TYR A 167 27.82 2.00 3.47
CA TYR A 167 28.01 0.84 2.60
C TYR A 167 26.76 0.44 1.81
N GLY A 168 25.60 1.04 2.09
CA GLY A 168 24.37 0.69 1.37
C GLY A 168 23.76 -0.62 1.86
N SER A 169 23.99 -1.02 3.11
CA SER A 169 23.56 -2.32 3.65
C SER A 169 22.27 -2.26 4.46
N LEU A 170 21.60 -1.10 4.50
CA LEU A 170 20.33 -0.95 5.19
C LEU A 170 19.19 -1.57 4.37
N VAL A 171 18.27 -2.26 5.04
CA VAL A 171 17.16 -2.99 4.39
C VAL A 171 16.26 -2.06 3.56
N TRP A 172 16.18 -0.79 3.94
CA TRP A 172 15.41 0.21 3.21
C TRP A 172 16.19 0.85 2.06
N GLN A 173 17.49 0.66 1.90
CA GLN A 173 18.22 1.17 0.72
C GLN A 173 17.90 0.25 -0.47
N GLY A 174 17.19 0.78 -1.46
CA GLY A 174 16.85 0.04 -2.68
C GLY A 174 18.09 -0.46 -3.44
N PRO A 175 17.92 -1.36 -4.42
CA PRO A 175 19.04 -1.82 -5.24
C PRO A 175 19.74 -0.63 -5.91
N LYS A 176 21.05 -0.50 -5.68
CA LYS A 176 21.92 0.52 -6.30
C LYS A 176 22.14 0.22 -7.78
#